data_AF-A0ABD3PEK8-F1
#
_entry.id   AF-A0ABD3PEK8-F1
#
_cell.length_a   1.000
_cell.length_b   1.000
_cell.length_c   1.000
_cell.angle_alpha   90.00
_cell.angle_beta   90.00
_cell.angle_gamma   90.00
#
_symmetry.space_group_name_H-M   'P 1'
#
loop_
_entity.id
_entity.type
_entity.pdbx_description
1 polymer ?
#
loop_
_entity_poly.entity_id
_entity_poly.type
_entity_poly.pdbx_seq_one_letter_code
_entity_poly.pdbx_strand_id
1 'polypeptide(L)'
;MEKIAEANDDIKIATDTYERDYKAEIGKLNSEEKKLAARFKKLDEMKLEVTKACGDFDVTNDDLVEINAGGKAIAVTRSVLTQFTGTRLEALFSGRWDRRLQRDSAGQIFLDVNPICFQAIVDYLNEVKISTKDNPAALPTVDAEYQNILTHLLDFFGLLYRLGIYDSKIIQKADHAKLLNDWLSEDELNGNLTLLYRSSRDGRCDSTFHQKCDLKGATLTVIETTEGYIMGGYSNLHWANGAEYGTTDKAFLFNISKLDDGASSKMKVSQAHAQSAIYNNSLYGPTFGCGHDFKVQGAYLYLSLGNSYQLASNIVRRHGTFTIKEMEVFQVTSHLEIDECSTPKHKRPKIKHTHTQNNRDTRASEKALPNVGKEQRFSQAIHTAFSKKWAMIKQVNSEITALEASFIDEKKFMTFISSGKDQDIISLNVCGTIMTTTHQTLQHFKTSVLASKVSNVNQNLRRTNQKPIAEWNTEDVVAWLKKIDGLPCATIDNFQKDEVTGRELIALGKEGLMDFGIKKRGTIFYILAEIKKLVRTQEQSDVLIEHSPYCFEKIIDHLRLESMFARGLVNRKPEVPTVRASEKNRFEKVVKHYFPGDDSKVFLENSVSLED
;
A
#
# COMPACT_ATOMS: atom_id res chain seq x y z
N MET A 1 -6.66 -73.59 -2.54
CA MET A 1 -7.96 -72.95 -2.25
C MET A 1 -7.87 -72.05 -1.03
N GLU A 2 -7.45 -72.56 0.14
CA GLU A 2 -7.28 -71.74 1.36
C GLU A 2 -6.34 -70.54 1.17
N LYS A 3 -5.14 -70.74 0.60
CA LYS A 3 -4.22 -69.64 0.23
C LYS A 3 -4.80 -68.61 -0.75
N ILE A 4 -5.77 -69.01 -1.58
CA ILE A 4 -6.44 -68.09 -2.52
C ILE A 4 -7.50 -67.27 -1.77
N ALA A 5 -8.19 -67.87 -0.80
CA ALA A 5 -9.12 -67.16 0.07
C ALA A 5 -8.40 -66.13 0.93
N GLU A 6 -7.26 -66.49 1.51
CA GLU A 6 -6.39 -65.58 2.27
C GLU A 6 -5.93 -64.39 1.39
N ALA A 7 -5.44 -64.65 0.17
CA ALA A 7 -5.06 -63.59 -0.75
C ALA A 7 -6.24 -62.67 -1.16
N ASN A 8 -7.46 -63.21 -1.27
CA ASN A 8 -8.65 -62.40 -1.54
C ASN A 8 -9.03 -61.50 -0.35
N ASP A 9 -8.89 -62.00 0.88
CA ASP A 9 -9.12 -61.21 2.10
C ASP A 9 -8.09 -60.08 2.22
N ASP A 10 -6.82 -60.33 1.91
CA ASP A 10 -5.77 -59.30 1.88
C ASP A 10 -6.07 -58.20 0.84
N ILE A 11 -6.49 -58.57 -0.37
CA ILE A 11 -6.89 -57.62 -1.41
C ILE A 11 -8.06 -56.75 -0.93
N LYS A 12 -9.04 -57.35 -0.25
CA LYS A 12 -10.19 -56.63 0.31
C LYS A 12 -9.75 -55.63 1.38
N ILE A 13 -8.90 -56.03 2.32
CA ILE A 13 -8.37 -55.16 3.38
C ILE A 13 -7.60 -53.97 2.78
N ALA A 14 -6.76 -54.23 1.76
CA ALA A 14 -6.01 -53.19 1.06
C ALA A 14 -6.95 -52.21 0.33
N THR A 15 -7.98 -52.71 -0.34
CA THR A 15 -8.99 -51.90 -1.04
C THR A 15 -9.78 -51.03 -0.06
N ASP A 16 -10.28 -51.61 1.03
CA ASP A 16 -11.01 -50.88 2.07
C ASP A 16 -10.15 -49.79 2.72
N THR A 17 -8.86 -50.06 2.89
CA THR A 17 -7.90 -49.09 3.43
C THR A 17 -7.63 -47.95 2.46
N TYR A 18 -7.38 -48.27 1.20
CA TYR A 18 -7.24 -47.28 0.14
C TYR A 18 -8.47 -46.37 0.04
N GLU A 19 -9.69 -46.93 0.04
CA GLU A 19 -10.92 -46.15 -0.04
C GLU A 19 -11.11 -45.22 1.16
N ARG A 20 -10.83 -45.72 2.37
CA ARG A 20 -10.92 -44.93 3.61
C ARG A 20 -9.98 -43.74 3.55
N ASP A 21 -8.76 -43.97 3.11
CA ASP A 21 -7.71 -42.97 3.01
C ASP A 21 -8.01 -41.92 1.94
N TYR A 22 -8.49 -42.36 0.78
CA TYR A 22 -8.95 -41.50 -0.31
C TYR A 22 -10.12 -40.61 0.13
N LYS A 23 -11.14 -41.19 0.79
CA LYS A 23 -12.29 -40.45 1.35
C LYS A 23 -11.86 -39.45 2.41
N ALA A 24 -10.92 -39.82 3.28
CA ALA A 24 -10.39 -38.92 4.31
C ALA A 24 -9.68 -37.71 3.69
N GLU A 25 -8.85 -37.91 2.67
CA GLU A 25 -8.10 -36.83 2.03
C GLU A 25 -9.01 -35.88 1.24
N ILE A 26 -9.99 -36.41 0.50
CA ILE A 26 -11.06 -35.60 -0.12
C ILE A 26 -11.85 -34.83 0.94
N GLY A 27 -12.16 -35.46 2.08
CA GLY A 27 -12.86 -34.83 3.20
C GLY A 27 -12.12 -33.59 3.71
N LYS A 28 -10.80 -33.67 3.87
CA LYS A 28 -9.96 -32.52 4.25
C LYS A 28 -9.99 -31.41 3.20
N LEU A 29 -9.75 -31.75 1.93
CA LEU A 29 -9.74 -30.79 0.82
C LEU A 29 -11.06 -30.03 0.73
N ASN A 30 -12.19 -30.74 0.82
CA ASN A 30 -13.52 -30.14 0.78
C ASN A 30 -13.82 -29.30 2.04
N SER A 31 -13.26 -29.67 3.20
CA SER A 31 -13.38 -28.87 4.42
C SER A 31 -12.65 -27.54 4.28
N GLU A 32 -11.42 -27.53 3.78
CA GLU A 32 -10.65 -26.31 3.55
C GLU A 32 -11.29 -25.42 2.48
N GLU A 33 -11.74 -26.01 1.37
CA GLU A 33 -12.48 -25.28 0.33
C GLU A 33 -13.72 -24.57 0.89
N LYS A 34 -14.50 -25.25 1.75
CA LYS A 34 -15.65 -24.64 2.43
C LYS A 34 -15.25 -23.50 3.37
N LYS A 35 -14.13 -23.64 4.10
CA LYS A 35 -13.62 -22.56 4.97
C LYS A 35 -13.23 -21.33 4.15
N LEU A 36 -12.57 -21.52 3.02
CA LEU A 36 -12.19 -20.44 2.11
C LEU A 36 -13.42 -19.75 1.52
N ALA A 37 -14.39 -20.51 1.03
CA ALA A 37 -15.65 -19.96 0.51
C ALA A 37 -16.41 -19.14 1.58
N ALA A 38 -16.44 -19.62 2.83
CA ALA A 38 -17.08 -18.91 3.93
C ALA A 38 -16.35 -17.59 4.27
N ARG A 39 -15.01 -17.58 4.27
CA ARG A 39 -14.21 -16.36 4.48
C ARG A 39 -14.42 -15.34 3.38
N PHE A 40 -14.38 -15.78 2.12
CA PHE A 40 -14.63 -14.92 0.97
C PHE A 40 -16.03 -14.30 1.04
N LYS A 41 -17.06 -15.12 1.29
CA LYS A 41 -18.44 -14.63 1.48
C LYS A 41 -18.56 -13.61 2.60
N LYS A 42 -17.92 -13.86 3.74
CA LYS A 42 -17.90 -12.93 4.88
C LYS A 42 -17.25 -11.60 4.50
N LEU A 43 -16.17 -11.62 3.73
CA LEU A 43 -15.51 -10.40 3.25
C LEU A 43 -16.44 -9.60 2.32
N ASP A 44 -17.12 -10.27 1.40
CA ASP A 44 -18.11 -9.63 0.52
C ASP A 44 -19.28 -9.03 1.29
N GLU A 45 -19.81 -9.75 2.27
CA GLU A 45 -20.84 -9.23 3.19
C GLU A 45 -20.33 -7.98 3.91
N MET A 46 -19.11 -8.00 4.44
CA MET A 46 -18.53 -6.84 5.12
C MET A 46 -18.32 -5.64 4.18
N LYS A 47 -17.94 -5.87 2.93
CA LYS A 47 -17.83 -4.81 1.90
C LYS A 47 -19.21 -4.25 1.56
N LEU A 48 -20.21 -5.11 1.41
CA LEU A 48 -21.59 -4.72 1.13
C LEU A 48 -22.19 -3.88 2.26
N GLU A 49 -21.93 -4.22 3.52
CA GLU A 49 -22.36 -3.43 4.67
C GLU A 49 -21.75 -2.03 4.68
N VAL A 50 -20.48 -1.88 4.24
CA VAL A 50 -19.87 -0.57 4.04
C VAL A 50 -20.57 0.19 2.92
N THR A 51 -20.83 -0.43 1.77
CA THR A 51 -21.59 0.22 0.67
C THR A 51 -22.97 0.68 1.13
N LYS A 52 -23.70 -0.13 1.91
CA LYS A 52 -24.99 0.27 2.52
C LYS A 52 -24.83 1.51 3.40
N ALA A 53 -23.80 1.53 4.24
CA ALA A 53 -23.58 2.61 5.19
C ALA A 53 -23.14 3.93 4.53
N CYS A 54 -22.24 3.88 3.54
CA CYS A 54 -21.59 5.07 3.00
C CYS A 54 -21.31 5.09 1.49
N GLY A 55 -21.68 4.05 0.75
CA GLY A 55 -21.44 3.96 -0.68
C GLY A 55 -22.62 4.37 -1.55
N ASP A 56 -22.44 4.19 -2.84
CA ASP A 56 -23.44 4.34 -3.89
C ASP A 56 -23.58 2.99 -4.63
N PHE A 57 -24.82 2.53 -4.80
CA PHE A 57 -25.14 1.22 -5.41
C PHE A 57 -25.27 1.30 -6.93
N ASP A 58 -25.48 2.49 -7.47
CA ASP A 58 -25.78 2.69 -8.89
C ASP A 58 -24.50 2.94 -9.71
N VAL A 59 -23.33 2.87 -9.06
CA VAL A 59 -22.04 3.09 -9.73
C VAL A 59 -21.69 1.95 -10.69
N THR A 60 -21.07 2.32 -11.80
CA THR A 60 -20.61 1.38 -12.82
C THR A 60 -19.15 1.62 -13.18
N ASN A 61 -18.54 0.61 -13.81
CA ASN A 61 -17.16 0.69 -14.31
C ASN A 61 -16.96 1.75 -15.40
N ASP A 62 -18.04 2.16 -16.07
CA ASP A 62 -18.03 3.15 -17.15
C ASP A 62 -18.29 4.58 -16.66
N ASP A 63 -18.60 4.75 -15.36
CA ASP A 63 -18.81 6.07 -14.77
C ASP A 63 -17.60 6.97 -14.98
N LEU A 64 -17.85 8.20 -15.44
CA LEU A 64 -16.84 9.24 -15.45
C LEU A 64 -16.72 9.85 -14.05
N VAL A 65 -15.55 9.68 -13.44
CA VAL A 65 -15.23 10.25 -12.13
C VAL A 65 -14.48 11.55 -12.35
N GLU A 66 -15.05 12.65 -11.85
CA GLU A 66 -14.39 13.96 -11.83
C GLU A 66 -13.70 14.18 -10.48
N ILE A 67 -12.39 14.42 -10.54
CA ILE A 67 -11.51 14.55 -9.38
C ILE A 67 -10.84 15.91 -9.43
N ASN A 68 -10.91 16.66 -8.33
CA ASN A 68 -10.06 17.82 -8.11
C ASN A 68 -8.79 17.36 -7.36
N ALA A 69 -7.70 17.16 -8.10
CA ALA A 69 -6.39 16.82 -7.54
C ALA A 69 -5.63 18.12 -7.24
N GLY A 70 -5.71 18.59 -5.99
CA GLY A 70 -4.92 19.73 -5.53
C GLY A 70 -5.13 21.06 -6.26
N GLY A 71 -6.29 21.24 -6.91
CA GLY A 71 -6.67 22.40 -7.72
C GLY A 71 -6.83 22.10 -9.21
N LYS A 72 -6.43 20.91 -9.69
CA LYS A 72 -6.58 20.49 -11.09
C LYS A 72 -7.70 19.47 -11.23
N ALA A 73 -8.70 19.80 -12.06
CA ALA A 73 -9.74 18.86 -12.44
C ALA A 73 -9.19 17.79 -13.40
N ILE A 74 -9.42 16.52 -13.06
CA ILE A 74 -9.04 15.33 -13.82
C ILE A 74 -10.29 14.46 -13.93
N ALA A 75 -10.66 14.10 -15.16
CA ALA A 75 -11.79 13.22 -15.44
C ALA A 75 -11.28 11.88 -15.99
N VAL A 76 -11.73 10.78 -15.40
CA VAL A 76 -11.26 9.42 -15.73
C VAL A 76 -12.35 8.41 -15.41
N THR A 77 -12.42 7.29 -16.14
CA THR A 77 -13.45 6.28 -15.86
C THR A 77 -13.13 5.48 -14.60
N ARG A 78 -14.17 5.09 -13.86
CA ARG A 78 -14.04 4.33 -12.61
C ARG A 78 -13.20 3.07 -12.80
N SER A 79 -13.41 2.34 -13.89
CA SER A 79 -12.64 1.14 -14.22
C SER A 79 -11.13 1.36 -14.41
N VAL A 80 -10.65 2.57 -14.72
CA VAL A 80 -9.21 2.87 -14.75
C VAL A 80 -8.67 2.95 -13.32
N LEU A 81 -9.39 3.64 -12.43
CA LEU A 81 -8.99 3.85 -11.04
C LEU A 81 -9.09 2.58 -10.19
N THR A 82 -9.97 1.65 -10.56
CA THR A 82 -10.24 0.40 -9.81
C THR A 82 -9.56 -0.84 -10.39
N GLN A 83 -8.75 -0.71 -11.44
CA GLN A 83 -8.15 -1.88 -12.12
C GLN A 83 -7.19 -2.69 -11.25
N PHE A 84 -6.57 -2.07 -10.23
CA PHE A 84 -5.73 -2.77 -9.26
C PHE A 84 -6.48 -3.03 -7.96
N THR A 85 -7.10 -4.21 -7.88
CA THR A 85 -7.89 -4.68 -6.73
C THR A 85 -7.12 -4.70 -5.42
N GLY A 86 -7.73 -4.27 -4.31
CA GLY A 86 -7.07 -4.30 -2.99
C GLY A 86 -5.99 -3.23 -2.80
N THR A 87 -5.96 -2.22 -3.68
CA THR A 87 -5.20 -0.99 -3.46
C THR A 87 -6.09 0.06 -2.79
N ARG A 88 -5.48 1.06 -2.16
CA ARG A 88 -6.24 2.19 -1.60
C ARG A 88 -6.89 3.04 -2.69
N LEU A 89 -6.27 3.10 -3.88
CA LEU A 89 -6.87 3.74 -5.05
C LEU A 89 -8.18 3.04 -5.47
N GLU A 90 -8.17 1.71 -5.58
CA GLU A 90 -9.40 0.96 -5.88
C GLU A 90 -10.44 1.18 -4.79
N ALA A 91 -10.06 1.13 -3.52
CA ALA A 91 -10.97 1.39 -2.42
C ALA A 91 -11.65 2.77 -2.53
N LEU A 92 -10.87 3.83 -2.76
CA LEU A 92 -11.36 5.21 -2.93
C LEU A 92 -12.44 5.31 -4.01
N PHE A 93 -12.24 4.63 -5.14
CA PHE A 93 -13.09 4.78 -6.32
C PHE A 93 -13.98 3.58 -6.59
N SER A 94 -14.10 2.67 -5.63
CA SER A 94 -14.93 1.47 -5.76
C SER A 94 -16.44 1.72 -5.71
N GLY A 95 -16.89 2.92 -5.32
CA GLY A 95 -18.29 3.19 -5.00
C GLY A 95 -18.63 2.99 -3.53
N ARG A 96 -17.84 2.18 -2.81
CA ARG A 96 -18.14 1.78 -1.42
C ARG A 96 -18.16 2.95 -0.43
N TRP A 97 -17.48 4.04 -0.76
CA TRP A 97 -17.26 5.17 0.13
C TRP A 97 -17.75 6.51 -0.43
N ASP A 98 -18.44 6.52 -1.58
CA ASP A 98 -18.70 7.73 -2.38
C ASP A 98 -19.42 8.85 -1.62
N ARG A 99 -20.28 8.53 -0.62
CA ARG A 99 -20.98 9.53 0.22
C ARG A 99 -20.10 10.13 1.33
N ARG A 100 -18.93 9.57 1.59
CA ARG A 100 -17.98 10.01 2.62
C ARG A 100 -16.74 10.71 2.05
N LEU A 101 -16.56 10.68 0.75
CA LEU A 101 -15.47 11.39 0.10
C LEU A 101 -15.75 12.89 0.15
N GLN A 102 -14.72 13.67 0.51
CA GLN A 102 -14.80 15.12 0.43
C GLN A 102 -15.00 15.54 -1.03
N ARG A 103 -15.88 16.51 -1.23
CA ARG A 103 -16.11 17.09 -2.55
C ARG A 103 -15.82 18.58 -2.49
N ASP A 104 -15.22 19.08 -3.55
CA ASP A 104 -15.16 20.52 -3.74
C ASP A 104 -16.55 21.06 -4.07
N SER A 105 -16.62 22.37 -4.20
CA SER A 105 -17.85 23.07 -4.52
C SER A 105 -18.44 22.80 -5.89
N ALA A 106 -17.62 22.34 -6.83
CA ALA A 106 -18.10 21.89 -8.14
C ALA A 106 -18.67 20.47 -8.06
N GLY A 107 -18.68 19.83 -6.89
CA GLY A 107 -19.13 18.46 -6.66
C GLY A 107 -18.09 17.41 -7.04
N GLN A 108 -16.87 17.82 -7.40
CA GLN A 108 -15.79 16.91 -7.78
C GLN A 108 -15.19 16.28 -6.53
N ILE A 109 -14.76 15.02 -6.62
CA ILE A 109 -14.07 14.36 -5.50
C ILE A 109 -12.74 15.08 -5.29
N PHE A 110 -12.52 15.63 -4.09
CA PHE A 110 -11.31 16.37 -3.79
C PHE A 110 -10.22 15.43 -3.23
N LEU A 111 -9.02 15.54 -3.81
CA LEU A 111 -7.81 14.88 -3.30
C LEU A 111 -6.73 15.94 -3.05
N ASP A 112 -6.25 16.04 -1.81
CA ASP A 112 -5.17 16.95 -1.42
C ASP A 112 -3.78 16.38 -1.80
N VAL A 113 -3.55 16.28 -3.12
CA VAL A 113 -2.36 15.67 -3.72
C VAL A 113 -1.76 16.59 -4.78
N ASN A 114 -0.49 16.38 -5.14
CA ASN A 114 0.12 17.09 -6.25
C ASN A 114 -0.56 16.70 -7.59
N PRO A 115 -1.05 17.66 -8.39
CA PRO A 115 -1.79 17.39 -9.62
C PRO A 115 -0.95 16.73 -10.73
N ILE A 116 0.34 17.07 -10.82
CA ILE A 116 1.24 16.56 -11.86
C ILE A 116 1.50 15.06 -11.63
N CYS A 117 1.83 14.70 -10.39
CA CYS A 117 2.10 13.31 -10.02
C CYS A 117 0.83 12.44 -10.07
N PHE A 118 -0.32 12.97 -9.65
CA PHE A 118 -1.58 12.24 -9.77
C PHE A 118 -1.98 12.01 -11.24
N GLN A 119 -1.77 13.01 -12.11
CA GLN A 119 -1.96 12.84 -13.56
C GLN A 119 -1.05 11.74 -14.12
N ALA A 120 0.23 11.72 -13.75
CA ALA A 120 1.16 10.68 -14.20
C ALA A 120 0.71 9.26 -13.79
N ILE A 121 0.11 9.12 -12.60
CA ILE A 121 -0.51 7.86 -12.17
C ILE A 121 -1.71 7.52 -13.07
N VAL A 122 -2.60 8.46 -13.34
CA VAL A 122 -3.77 8.24 -14.22
C VAL A 122 -3.35 7.87 -15.64
N ASP A 123 -2.34 8.54 -16.20
CA ASP A 123 -1.81 8.28 -17.54
C ASP A 123 -1.22 6.86 -17.61
N TYR A 124 -0.45 6.46 -16.59
CA TYR A 124 0.04 5.10 -16.46
C TYR A 124 -1.10 4.07 -16.40
N LEU A 125 -2.14 4.32 -15.61
CA LEU A 125 -3.27 3.39 -15.51
C LEU A 125 -4.04 3.26 -16.84
N ASN A 126 -4.15 4.34 -17.60
CA ASN A 126 -4.71 4.32 -18.95
C ASN A 126 -3.83 3.50 -19.92
N GLU A 127 -2.51 3.65 -19.85
CA GLU A 127 -1.57 2.87 -20.67
C GLU A 127 -1.65 1.37 -20.35
N VAL A 128 -1.75 1.01 -19.06
CA VAL A 128 -1.94 -0.39 -18.61
C VAL A 128 -3.15 -1.03 -19.28
N LYS A 129 -4.27 -0.31 -19.43
CA LYS A 129 -5.49 -0.86 -20.08
C LYS A 129 -5.29 -1.26 -21.54
N ILE A 130 -4.41 -0.56 -22.25
CA ILE A 130 -4.14 -0.80 -23.68
C ILE A 130 -2.85 -1.61 -23.91
N SER A 131 -2.12 -1.94 -22.83
CA SER A 131 -0.87 -2.68 -22.88
C SER A 131 -1.09 -4.18 -23.08
N THR A 132 -0.06 -4.86 -23.58
CA THR A 132 -0.06 -6.32 -23.77
C THR A 132 1.11 -6.95 -23.04
N LYS A 133 1.15 -8.28 -22.94
CA LYS A 133 2.29 -8.99 -22.32
C LYS A 133 3.62 -8.71 -23.03
N ASP A 134 3.58 -8.51 -24.35
CA ASP A 134 4.76 -8.27 -25.18
C ASP A 134 5.17 -6.80 -25.21
N ASN A 135 4.26 -5.89 -24.82
CA ASN A 135 4.52 -4.45 -24.71
C ASN A 135 3.85 -3.91 -23.44
N PRO A 136 4.48 -4.09 -22.26
CA PRO A 136 3.93 -3.63 -20.99
C PRO A 136 4.06 -2.11 -20.85
N ALA A 137 3.13 -1.51 -20.11
CA ALA A 137 3.17 -0.08 -19.79
C ALA A 137 4.47 0.31 -19.09
N ALA A 138 5.03 1.45 -19.45
CA ALA A 138 6.16 2.02 -18.72
C ALA A 138 5.70 2.51 -17.33
N LEU A 139 6.56 2.43 -16.31
CA LEU A 139 6.24 2.97 -14.98
C LEU A 139 5.92 4.48 -15.07
N PRO A 140 5.07 5.02 -14.17
CA PRO A 140 4.78 6.45 -14.15
C PRO A 140 6.06 7.25 -13.96
N THR A 141 6.25 8.29 -14.76
CA THR A 141 7.45 9.15 -14.74
C THR A 141 7.05 10.62 -14.66
N VAL A 142 7.90 11.41 -13.99
CA VAL A 142 7.79 12.86 -13.85
C VAL A 142 9.19 13.47 -13.89
N ASP A 143 9.28 14.79 -14.02
CA ASP A 143 10.58 15.47 -13.86
C ASP A 143 11.20 15.17 -12.50
N ALA A 144 12.54 15.16 -12.44
CA ALA A 144 13.30 14.77 -11.25
C ALA A 144 12.87 15.51 -9.98
N GLU A 145 12.43 16.76 -10.10
CA GLU A 145 11.96 17.59 -8.98
C GLU A 145 10.61 17.15 -8.38
N TYR A 146 9.89 16.25 -9.04
CA TYR A 146 8.61 15.67 -8.61
C TYR A 146 8.72 14.18 -8.28
N GLN A 147 9.86 13.53 -8.55
CA GLN A 147 10.01 12.07 -8.39
C GLN A 147 9.77 11.60 -6.95
N ASN A 148 10.23 12.38 -5.97
CA ASN A 148 9.96 12.11 -4.56
C ASN A 148 8.46 12.17 -4.23
N ILE A 149 7.76 13.18 -4.78
CA ILE A 149 6.32 13.36 -4.59
C ILE A 149 5.56 12.19 -5.23
N LEU A 150 5.90 11.81 -6.48
CA LEU A 150 5.30 10.66 -7.16
C LEU A 150 5.45 9.38 -6.34
N THR A 151 6.65 9.14 -5.80
CA THR A 151 6.92 7.95 -4.98
C THR A 151 6.04 7.90 -3.73
N HIS A 152 5.85 9.04 -3.05
CA HIS A 152 4.95 9.12 -1.89
C HIS A 152 3.48 8.96 -2.27
N LEU A 153 3.04 9.51 -3.41
CA LEU A 153 1.68 9.31 -3.90
C LEU A 153 1.43 7.83 -4.26
N LEU A 154 2.40 7.15 -4.87
CA LEU A 154 2.30 5.72 -5.12
C LEU A 154 2.19 4.92 -3.81
N ASP A 155 2.87 5.32 -2.72
CA ASP A 155 2.72 4.68 -1.40
C ASP A 155 1.32 4.96 -0.82
N PHE A 156 0.92 6.22 -0.86
CA PHE A 156 -0.36 6.71 -0.37
C PHE A 156 -1.53 5.95 -0.98
N PHE A 157 -1.48 5.70 -2.29
CA PHE A 157 -2.50 4.95 -3.03
C PHE A 157 -2.33 3.42 -2.99
N GLY A 158 -1.30 2.90 -2.32
CA GLY A 158 -1.02 1.46 -2.23
C GLY A 158 -0.55 0.84 -3.55
N LEU A 159 0.06 1.64 -4.42
CA LEU A 159 0.53 1.26 -5.74
C LEU A 159 2.00 0.82 -5.78
N LEU A 160 2.87 1.33 -4.89
CA LEU A 160 4.32 1.01 -4.91
C LEU A 160 4.60 -0.49 -5.06
N TYR A 161 3.98 -1.29 -4.20
CA TYR A 161 4.16 -2.74 -4.20
C TYR A 161 3.66 -3.38 -5.50
N ARG A 162 2.50 -2.95 -6.01
CA ARG A 162 1.92 -3.46 -7.26
C ARG A 162 2.79 -3.17 -8.48
N LEU A 163 3.58 -2.10 -8.40
CA LEU A 163 4.51 -1.71 -9.45
C LEU A 163 5.93 -2.28 -9.24
N GLY A 164 6.15 -3.08 -8.18
CA GLY A 164 7.48 -3.59 -7.84
C GLY A 164 8.47 -2.51 -7.44
N ILE A 165 8.00 -1.36 -6.93
CA ILE A 165 8.84 -0.25 -6.50
C ILE A 165 9.12 -0.40 -5.00
N TYR A 166 10.37 -0.68 -4.65
CA TYR A 166 10.80 -0.86 -3.26
C TYR A 166 11.47 0.37 -2.68
N ASP A 167 11.53 0.46 -1.35
CA ASP A 167 12.41 1.42 -0.66
C ASP A 167 13.84 0.88 -0.66
N SER A 168 14.49 0.87 -1.83
CA SER A 168 15.79 0.26 -2.03
C SER A 168 16.74 1.19 -2.75
N LYS A 169 17.93 1.44 -2.21
CA LYS A 169 19.04 2.11 -2.92
C LYS A 169 19.74 1.19 -3.92
N ILE A 170 19.61 -0.14 -3.73
CA ILE A 170 20.28 -1.15 -4.55
C ILE A 170 19.39 -1.61 -5.71
N ILE A 171 18.12 -1.90 -5.44
CA ILE A 171 17.12 -2.40 -6.41
C ILE A 171 16.37 -1.21 -7.02
N GLN A 172 17.06 -0.48 -7.90
CA GLN A 172 16.52 0.68 -8.60
C GLN A 172 15.95 0.34 -9.99
N LYS A 173 16.42 -0.74 -10.61
CA LYS A 173 16.00 -1.17 -11.96
C LYS A 173 14.78 -2.07 -11.88
N ALA A 174 13.78 -1.81 -12.73
CA ALA A 174 12.56 -2.62 -12.81
C ALA A 174 12.84 -4.11 -13.06
N ASP A 175 13.83 -4.42 -13.91
CA ASP A 175 14.19 -5.82 -14.20
C ASP A 175 14.76 -6.55 -12.97
N HIS A 176 15.53 -5.84 -12.12
CA HIS A 176 16.04 -6.41 -10.87
C HIS A 176 14.89 -6.68 -9.89
N ALA A 177 13.95 -5.74 -9.78
CA ALA A 177 12.78 -5.87 -8.92
C ALA A 177 11.86 -7.00 -9.38
N LYS A 178 11.61 -7.10 -10.69
CA LYS A 178 10.84 -8.19 -11.30
C LYS A 178 11.49 -9.55 -11.03
N LEU A 179 12.80 -9.67 -11.25
CA LEU A 179 13.53 -10.91 -11.00
C LEU A 179 13.44 -11.37 -9.54
N LEU A 180 13.58 -10.43 -8.59
CA LEU A 180 13.41 -10.72 -7.16
C LEU A 180 11.99 -11.14 -6.83
N ASN A 181 10.97 -10.46 -7.36
CA ASN A 181 9.57 -10.86 -7.21
C ASN A 181 9.33 -12.28 -7.75
N ASP A 182 9.83 -12.58 -8.94
CA ASP A 182 9.68 -13.91 -9.56
C ASP A 182 10.27 -14.99 -8.64
N TRP A 183 11.50 -14.77 -8.12
CA TRP A 183 12.13 -15.71 -7.19
C TRP A 183 11.43 -15.86 -5.84
N LEU A 184 10.84 -14.79 -5.31
CA LEU A 184 10.07 -14.82 -4.06
C LEU A 184 8.69 -15.47 -4.25
N SER A 185 8.08 -15.29 -5.43
CA SER A 185 6.79 -15.87 -5.80
C SER A 185 6.83 -17.39 -5.93
N GLU A 186 7.97 -17.95 -6.37
CA GLU A 186 8.22 -19.40 -6.41
C GLU A 186 8.11 -20.07 -5.03
N ASP A 187 8.43 -19.33 -3.96
CA ASP A 187 8.40 -19.82 -2.58
C ASP A 187 7.15 -19.37 -1.81
N GLU A 188 6.12 -18.94 -2.56
CA GLU A 188 4.77 -18.56 -2.10
C GLU A 188 4.72 -17.23 -1.34
N LEU A 189 5.74 -16.37 -1.53
CA LEU A 189 5.78 -15.02 -0.98
C LEU A 189 5.66 -13.99 -2.10
N ASN A 190 4.42 -13.61 -2.41
CA ASN A 190 4.13 -12.33 -3.09
C ASN A 190 4.21 -11.22 -2.03
N GLY A 191 5.35 -11.10 -1.38
CA GLY A 191 5.45 -10.38 -0.13
C GLY A 191 5.82 -8.92 -0.28
N ASN A 192 5.15 -8.06 0.49
CA ASN A 192 5.53 -6.66 0.63
C ASN A 192 6.93 -6.58 1.25
N LEU A 193 7.86 -5.91 0.57
CA LEU A 193 9.21 -5.70 1.06
C LEU A 193 9.24 -4.45 1.95
N THR A 194 9.26 -4.66 3.26
CA THR A 194 9.39 -3.56 4.23
C THR A 194 10.85 -3.44 4.66
N LEU A 195 11.49 -2.30 4.43
CA LEU A 195 12.89 -2.08 4.77
C LEU A 195 13.09 -2.07 6.31
N LEU A 196 13.81 -3.06 6.84
CA LEU A 196 14.17 -3.15 8.26
C LEU A 196 15.47 -2.43 8.56
N TYR A 197 16.49 -2.67 7.73
CA TYR A 197 17.85 -2.21 7.94
C TYR A 197 18.45 -1.69 6.63
N ARG A 198 19.16 -0.56 6.69
CA ARG A 198 19.98 -0.02 5.60
C ARG A 198 21.31 0.45 6.17
N SER A 199 22.42 -0.07 5.65
CA SER A 199 23.74 0.20 6.22
C SER A 199 24.13 1.69 6.19
N SER A 200 23.73 2.45 5.16
CA SER A 200 23.96 3.91 5.12
C SER A 200 23.15 4.69 6.15
N ARG A 201 22.00 4.16 6.59
CA ARG A 201 21.08 4.81 7.54
C ARG A 201 21.39 4.39 8.98
N ASP A 202 21.64 3.10 9.17
CA ASP A 202 21.67 2.45 10.47
C ASP A 202 23.11 2.12 10.93
N GLY A 203 24.11 2.29 10.06
CA GLY A 203 25.52 1.96 10.34
C GLY A 203 25.83 0.46 10.19
N ARG A 204 27.11 0.13 9.97
CA ARG A 204 27.59 -1.23 9.63
C ARG A 204 27.98 -2.07 10.87
N CYS A 205 27.13 -2.08 11.89
CA CYS A 205 27.36 -2.83 13.12
C CYS A 205 26.40 -4.03 13.23
N ASP A 206 26.93 -5.22 13.51
CA ASP A 206 26.15 -6.46 13.62
C ASP A 206 25.10 -6.37 14.75
N SER A 207 25.41 -5.66 15.84
CA SER A 207 24.45 -5.43 16.93
C SER A 207 23.23 -4.59 16.49
N THR A 208 23.43 -3.63 15.57
CA THR A 208 22.33 -2.82 15.02
C THR A 208 21.48 -3.62 14.04
N PHE A 209 22.11 -4.54 13.28
CA PHE A 209 21.37 -5.50 12.47
C PHE A 209 20.42 -6.34 13.35
N HIS A 210 20.95 -6.96 14.40
CA HIS A 210 20.14 -7.78 15.33
C HIS A 210 19.02 -6.98 16.00
N GLN A 211 19.29 -5.75 16.43
CA GLN A 211 18.27 -4.87 17.02
C GLN A 211 17.08 -4.63 16.07
N LYS A 212 17.31 -4.59 14.75
CA LYS A 212 16.29 -4.27 13.74
C LYS A 212 15.67 -5.50 13.08
N CYS A 213 16.43 -6.57 12.90
CA CYS A 213 16.05 -7.70 12.04
C CYS A 213 15.70 -8.98 12.79
N ASP A 214 16.09 -9.11 14.07
CA ASP A 214 15.75 -10.29 14.86
C ASP A 214 14.23 -10.41 15.04
N LEU A 215 13.74 -11.65 15.00
CA LEU A 215 12.33 -11.99 15.19
C LEU A 215 11.36 -11.35 14.19
N LYS A 216 11.84 -10.85 13.04
CA LYS A 216 11.01 -10.23 12.00
C LYS A 216 10.42 -11.21 10.97
N GLY A 217 10.55 -12.51 11.18
CA GLY A 217 10.07 -13.52 10.24
C GLY A 217 10.94 -13.59 8.98
N ALA A 218 10.32 -13.82 7.82
CA ALA A 218 11.04 -13.97 6.57
C ALA A 218 11.75 -12.67 6.16
N THR A 219 12.98 -12.79 5.65
CA THR A 219 13.78 -11.63 5.25
C THR A 219 14.52 -11.85 3.94
N LEU A 220 14.70 -10.75 3.20
CA LEU A 220 15.52 -10.65 2.00
C LEU A 220 16.68 -9.70 2.31
N THR A 221 17.91 -10.23 2.26
CA THR A 221 19.14 -9.43 2.36
C THR A 221 19.65 -9.14 0.96
N VAL A 222 19.92 -7.88 0.65
CA VAL A 222 20.52 -7.41 -0.61
C VAL A 222 21.77 -6.60 -0.29
N ILE A 223 22.89 -6.92 -0.93
CA ILE A 223 24.17 -6.25 -0.76
C ILE A 223 24.68 -5.76 -2.11
N GLU A 224 25.08 -4.49 -2.16
CA GLU A 224 25.95 -3.94 -3.19
C GLU A 224 27.37 -3.85 -2.62
N THR A 225 28.35 -4.43 -3.31
CA THR A 225 29.77 -4.30 -2.94
C THR A 225 30.39 -3.04 -3.55
N THR A 226 31.53 -2.60 -3.02
CA THR A 226 32.32 -1.50 -3.61
C THR A 226 32.82 -1.79 -5.03
N GLU A 227 32.92 -3.07 -5.39
CA GLU A 227 33.26 -3.55 -6.73
C GLU A 227 32.05 -3.58 -7.68
N GLY A 228 30.85 -3.22 -7.19
CA GLY A 228 29.62 -3.11 -7.99
C GLY A 228 28.86 -4.42 -8.16
N TYR A 229 29.14 -5.43 -7.32
CA TYR A 229 28.40 -6.69 -7.34
C TYR A 229 27.11 -6.58 -6.51
N ILE A 230 26.00 -7.08 -7.05
CA ILE A 230 24.71 -7.14 -6.34
C ILE A 230 24.35 -8.59 -6.08
N MET A 231 24.29 -8.96 -4.81
CA MET A 231 24.04 -10.33 -4.36
C MET A 231 23.35 -10.34 -3.00
N GLY A 232 22.85 -11.50 -2.59
CA GLY A 232 22.09 -11.56 -1.36
C GLY A 232 21.58 -12.96 -1.02
N GLY A 233 20.70 -12.98 -0.04
CA GLY A 233 20.07 -14.20 0.44
C GLY A 233 18.68 -13.95 0.98
N TYR A 234 17.80 -14.92 0.79
CA TYR A 234 16.47 -14.97 1.36
C TYR A 234 16.36 -16.13 2.34
N SER A 235 15.68 -15.88 3.46
CA SER A 235 15.29 -16.90 4.43
C SER A 235 13.84 -16.69 4.84
N ASN A 236 13.08 -17.79 4.93
CA ASN A 236 11.74 -17.83 5.50
C ASN A 236 11.75 -17.98 7.04
N LEU A 237 12.92 -18.05 7.67
CA LEU A 237 13.09 -18.06 9.12
C LEU A 237 13.46 -16.67 9.63
N HIS A 238 13.13 -16.39 10.88
CA HIS A 238 13.60 -15.18 11.55
C HIS A 238 15.07 -15.27 11.95
N TRP A 239 15.74 -14.13 12.01
CA TRP A 239 17.06 -14.01 12.62
C TRP A 239 16.96 -14.05 14.15
N ALA A 240 17.99 -14.59 14.77
CA ALA A 240 18.17 -14.67 16.21
C ALA A 240 19.67 -14.58 16.57
N ASN A 241 19.97 -14.58 17.87
CA ASN A 241 21.33 -14.39 18.38
C ASN A 241 21.85 -15.58 19.23
N GLY A 242 21.25 -16.77 19.07
CA GLY A 242 21.47 -17.96 19.91
C GLY A 242 22.70 -18.81 19.59
N ALA A 243 23.54 -18.42 18.63
CA ALA A 243 24.67 -19.21 18.12
C ALA A 243 24.26 -20.59 17.54
N GLU A 244 23.14 -20.64 16.81
CA GLU A 244 22.52 -21.88 16.33
C GLU A 244 22.18 -21.86 14.83
N TYR A 245 22.00 -23.04 14.26
CA TYR A 245 21.60 -23.21 12.86
C TYR A 245 20.07 -23.28 12.72
N GLY A 246 19.54 -22.60 11.70
CA GLY A 246 18.14 -22.67 11.31
C GLY A 246 17.88 -23.75 10.26
N THR A 247 16.80 -24.52 10.44
CA THR A 247 16.37 -25.58 9.52
C THR A 247 15.31 -25.07 8.53
N THR A 248 15.64 -25.01 7.24
CA THR A 248 14.69 -24.72 6.16
C THR A 248 15.20 -25.20 4.80
N ASP A 249 14.27 -25.59 3.92
CA ASP A 249 14.53 -25.92 2.51
C ASP A 249 14.14 -24.78 1.54
N LYS A 250 13.57 -23.69 2.07
CA LYS A 250 13.12 -22.52 1.30
C LYS A 250 14.15 -21.39 1.21
N ALA A 251 15.27 -21.49 1.94
CA ALA A 251 16.32 -20.49 1.86
C ALA A 251 17.06 -20.57 0.52
N PHE A 252 17.45 -19.43 -0.02
CA PHE A 252 18.25 -19.34 -1.23
C PHE A 252 19.20 -18.15 -1.20
N LEU A 253 20.32 -18.30 -1.89
CA LEU A 253 21.23 -17.21 -2.22
C LEU A 253 20.99 -16.76 -3.66
N PHE A 254 21.39 -15.55 -4.00
CA PHE A 254 21.26 -15.05 -5.36
C PHE A 254 22.31 -14.01 -5.73
N ASN A 255 22.49 -13.81 -7.03
CA ASN A 255 23.15 -12.65 -7.60
C ASN A 255 22.30 -12.03 -8.71
N ILE A 256 22.29 -10.70 -8.76
CA ILE A 256 21.55 -9.91 -9.78
C ILE A 256 22.53 -9.31 -10.78
N SER A 257 23.77 -9.03 -10.37
CA SER A 257 24.79 -8.50 -11.28
C SER A 257 26.18 -9.05 -10.97
N LYS A 258 26.94 -9.24 -12.06
CA LYS A 258 28.38 -9.55 -12.13
C LYS A 258 28.90 -10.46 -11.01
N LEU A 259 28.95 -11.77 -11.21
CA LEU A 259 29.84 -12.62 -10.42
C LEU A 259 30.89 -13.25 -11.35
N ASP A 260 30.45 -13.86 -12.45
CA ASP A 260 31.35 -14.47 -13.45
C ASP A 260 30.98 -14.09 -14.90
N ASP A 261 29.82 -14.52 -15.42
CA ASP A 261 29.40 -14.34 -16.83
C ASP A 261 28.43 -13.17 -17.07
N GLY A 262 28.01 -12.51 -15.99
CA GLY A 262 27.02 -11.42 -16.03
C GLY A 262 25.57 -11.86 -15.96
N ALA A 263 25.27 -13.17 -15.90
CA ALA A 263 23.92 -13.67 -15.72
C ALA A 263 23.50 -13.71 -14.23
N SER A 264 22.24 -13.40 -13.98
CA SER A 264 21.63 -13.49 -12.66
C SER A 264 21.28 -14.94 -12.33
N SER A 265 21.55 -15.38 -11.10
CA SER A 265 21.32 -16.77 -10.70
C SER A 265 20.72 -16.88 -9.30
N LYS A 266 19.85 -17.89 -9.11
CA LYS A 266 19.28 -18.32 -7.83
C LYS A 266 19.95 -19.63 -7.41
N MET A 267 20.44 -19.71 -6.18
CA MET A 267 21.14 -20.85 -5.60
C MET A 267 20.31 -21.38 -4.42
N LYS A 268 19.64 -22.53 -4.59
CA LYS A 268 18.80 -23.11 -3.54
C LYS A 268 19.63 -23.86 -2.51
N VAL A 269 19.21 -23.85 -1.24
CA VAL A 269 19.82 -24.72 -0.23
C VAL A 269 19.66 -26.18 -0.66
N SER A 270 20.71 -26.97 -0.50
CA SER A 270 20.62 -28.41 -0.77
C SER A 270 19.82 -29.13 0.31
N GLN A 271 19.05 -30.15 -0.06
CA GLN A 271 18.26 -30.93 0.91
C GLN A 271 19.14 -31.56 2.01
N ALA A 272 20.38 -31.95 1.68
CA ALA A 272 21.34 -32.47 2.64
C ALA A 272 21.78 -31.45 3.71
N HIS A 273 21.67 -30.16 3.40
CA HIS A 273 22.09 -29.06 4.28
C HIS A 273 20.92 -28.18 4.76
N ALA A 274 19.67 -28.59 4.55
CA ALA A 274 18.49 -27.84 4.98
C ALA A 274 18.48 -27.56 6.49
N GLN A 275 19.03 -28.46 7.31
CA GLN A 275 19.17 -28.28 8.77
C GLN A 275 20.18 -27.21 9.21
N SER A 276 20.96 -26.69 8.26
CA SER A 276 22.00 -25.69 8.49
C SER A 276 21.95 -24.58 7.45
N ALA A 277 20.73 -24.20 7.07
CA ALA A 277 20.47 -23.24 6.00
C ALA A 277 20.89 -21.81 6.37
N ILE A 278 20.66 -21.40 7.62
CA ILE A 278 21.10 -20.11 8.17
C ILE A 278 21.83 -20.31 9.49
N TYR A 279 22.70 -19.38 9.86
CA TYR A 279 23.40 -19.39 11.15
C TYR A 279 23.12 -18.09 11.91
N ASN A 280 22.62 -18.23 13.13
CA ASN A 280 22.20 -17.14 14.00
C ASN A 280 23.27 -16.90 15.06
N ASN A 281 24.05 -15.82 14.99
CA ASN A 281 25.11 -15.53 15.96
C ASN A 281 25.20 -14.02 16.21
N SER A 282 25.19 -13.61 17.48
CA SER A 282 25.22 -12.19 17.88
C SER A 282 26.41 -11.37 17.37
N LEU A 283 27.49 -12.04 16.93
CA LEU A 283 28.70 -11.41 16.41
C LEU A 283 28.72 -11.29 14.88
N TYR A 284 27.69 -11.79 14.19
CA TYR A 284 27.61 -11.79 12.73
C TYR A 284 26.30 -11.13 12.27
N GLY A 285 26.32 -10.54 11.08
CA GLY A 285 25.11 -10.18 10.37
C GLY A 285 24.45 -11.41 9.72
N PRO A 286 23.67 -11.21 8.64
CA PRO A 286 23.09 -12.30 7.88
C PRO A 286 24.11 -13.37 7.49
N THR A 287 23.86 -14.61 7.89
CA THR A 287 24.75 -15.76 7.62
C THR A 287 23.96 -16.96 7.11
N PHE A 288 24.37 -17.48 5.95
CA PHE A 288 23.74 -18.59 5.25
C PHE A 288 24.73 -19.75 5.07
N GLY A 289 24.27 -20.97 5.36
CA GLY A 289 24.98 -22.23 5.12
C GLY A 289 25.93 -22.64 6.25
N CYS A 290 26.13 -23.94 6.42
CA CYS A 290 27.09 -24.50 7.39
C CYS A 290 28.55 -24.19 7.05
N GLY A 291 28.84 -23.92 5.77
CA GLY A 291 30.16 -23.47 5.31
C GLY A 291 30.31 -21.95 5.35
N HIS A 292 29.32 -21.23 5.89
CA HIS A 292 29.21 -19.77 5.80
C HIS A 292 29.32 -19.31 4.33
N ASP A 293 28.53 -19.94 3.46
CA ASP A 293 28.48 -19.66 2.02
C ASP A 293 28.29 -18.17 1.73
N PHE A 294 27.52 -17.49 2.59
CA PHE A 294 27.35 -16.04 2.63
C PHE A 294 27.35 -15.59 4.09
N LYS A 295 28.30 -14.76 4.51
CA LYS A 295 28.39 -14.26 5.89
C LYS A 295 28.75 -12.78 5.91
N VAL A 296 27.92 -11.99 6.59
CA VAL A 296 28.23 -10.59 6.90
C VAL A 296 28.88 -10.47 8.28
N GLN A 297 29.93 -9.67 8.38
CA GLN A 297 30.50 -9.28 9.67
C GLN A 297 31.06 -7.86 9.56
N GLY A 298 30.43 -6.92 10.28
CA GLY A 298 30.73 -5.50 10.20
C GLY A 298 30.58 -4.96 8.77
N ALA A 299 31.66 -4.41 8.21
CA ALA A 299 31.67 -3.82 6.87
C ALA A 299 31.99 -4.81 5.73
N TYR A 300 32.14 -6.11 6.05
CA TYR A 300 32.65 -7.10 5.12
C TYR A 300 31.64 -8.23 4.86
N LEU A 301 31.59 -8.64 3.59
CA LEU A 301 30.91 -9.84 3.14
C LEU A 301 31.96 -10.93 2.85
N TYR A 302 31.81 -12.09 3.48
CA TYR A 302 32.62 -13.27 3.25
C TYR A 302 31.79 -14.28 2.45
N LEU A 303 32.34 -14.74 1.32
CA LEU A 303 31.73 -15.74 0.47
C LEU A 303 32.52 -17.05 0.52
N SER A 304 31.80 -18.16 0.59
CA SER A 304 32.32 -19.52 0.54
C SER A 304 31.33 -20.42 -0.20
N LEU A 305 30.97 -20.01 -1.42
CA LEU A 305 29.84 -20.59 -2.15
C LEU A 305 30.07 -22.06 -2.51
N GLY A 306 28.99 -22.86 -2.52
CA GLY A 306 29.02 -24.25 -2.95
C GLY A 306 29.34 -25.24 -1.83
N ASN A 307 29.12 -24.87 -0.58
CA ASN A 307 29.11 -25.79 0.55
C ASN A 307 27.69 -26.26 0.85
N SER A 308 26.80 -25.37 1.29
CA SER A 308 25.40 -25.70 1.62
C SER A 308 24.41 -25.41 0.50
N TYR A 309 24.73 -24.42 -0.34
CA TYR A 309 23.87 -23.95 -1.43
C TYR A 309 24.32 -24.50 -2.77
N GLN A 310 23.37 -24.93 -3.60
CA GLN A 310 23.64 -25.49 -4.92
C GLN A 310 24.10 -24.37 -5.86
N LEU A 311 25.31 -24.50 -6.40
CA LEU A 311 25.82 -23.57 -7.40
C LEU A 311 24.98 -23.66 -8.67
N ALA A 312 24.62 -22.51 -9.22
CA ALA A 312 24.07 -22.47 -10.57
C ALA A 312 25.17 -22.89 -11.57
N SER A 313 24.77 -23.46 -12.71
CA SER A 313 25.70 -24.00 -13.72
C SER A 313 26.70 -22.98 -14.27
N ASN A 314 26.42 -21.69 -14.11
CA ASN A 314 27.25 -20.58 -14.54
C ASN A 314 28.09 -19.92 -13.43
N ILE A 315 28.01 -20.41 -12.18
CA ILE A 315 28.77 -19.86 -11.06
C ILE A 315 29.90 -20.82 -10.69
N VAL A 316 31.13 -20.30 -10.66
CA VAL A 316 32.29 -21.06 -10.17
C VAL A 316 32.35 -20.93 -8.64
N ARG A 317 32.81 -21.98 -7.96
CA ARG A 317 33.03 -21.97 -6.51
C ARG A 317 33.91 -20.78 -6.13
N ARG A 318 33.37 -19.84 -5.34
CA ARG A 318 34.04 -18.58 -5.01
C ARG A 318 34.30 -18.46 -3.51
N HIS A 319 35.56 -18.21 -3.18
CA HIS A 319 35.99 -17.78 -1.86
C HIS A 319 36.52 -16.36 -1.96
N GLY A 320 36.03 -15.46 -1.11
CA GLY A 320 36.47 -14.06 -1.14
C GLY A 320 35.87 -13.22 -0.04
N THR A 321 36.53 -12.08 0.21
CA THR A 321 36.07 -11.05 1.13
C THR A 321 35.85 -9.76 0.35
N PHE A 322 34.65 -9.19 0.47
CA PHE A 322 34.24 -7.98 -0.23
C PHE A 322 33.88 -6.89 0.76
N THR A 323 34.22 -5.65 0.42
CA THR A 323 33.77 -4.48 1.19
C THR A 323 32.36 -4.09 0.75
N ILE A 324 31.45 -4.01 1.72
CA ILE A 324 30.05 -3.64 1.51
C ILE A 324 29.94 -2.14 1.22
N LYS A 325 29.36 -1.78 0.06
CA LYS A 325 28.98 -0.41 -0.27
C LYS A 325 27.63 -0.08 0.37
N GLU A 326 26.64 -0.93 0.19
CA GLU A 326 25.32 -0.83 0.83
C GLU A 326 24.78 -2.23 1.15
N MET A 327 24.11 -2.35 2.29
CA MET A 327 23.34 -3.55 2.65
C MET A 327 21.94 -3.12 3.06
N GLU A 328 20.94 -3.74 2.45
CA GLU A 328 19.54 -3.56 2.77
C GLU A 328 18.93 -4.90 3.17
N VAL A 329 18.21 -4.91 4.30
CA VAL A 329 17.46 -6.09 4.76
C VAL A 329 16.00 -5.71 4.79
N PHE A 330 15.21 -6.44 4.01
CA PHE A 330 13.77 -6.28 3.93
C PHE A 330 13.10 -7.41 4.69
N GLN A 331 12.08 -7.08 5.47
CA GLN A 331 11.07 -8.04 5.87
C GLN A 331 10.29 -8.43 4.62
N VAL A 332 10.15 -9.73 4.39
CA VAL A 332 9.28 -10.27 3.36
C VAL A 332 8.00 -10.71 4.05
N THR A 333 7.07 -9.78 4.21
CA THR A 333 5.74 -10.17 4.69
C THR A 333 4.99 -10.67 3.48
N SER A 334 4.56 -11.93 3.50
CA SER A 334 3.41 -12.27 2.66
C SER A 334 2.29 -11.29 3.00
N HIS A 335 1.30 -11.15 2.12
CA HIS A 335 0.06 -10.45 2.47
C HIS A 335 -0.65 -10.97 3.76
N LEU A 336 -0.07 -11.95 4.48
CA LEU A 336 -0.60 -12.67 5.63
C LEU A 336 -0.17 -12.13 7.02
N GLU A 337 0.75 -11.19 7.16
CA GLU A 337 1.20 -10.75 8.51
C GLU A 337 1.20 -9.22 8.69
N ILE A 338 0.03 -8.67 9.05
CA ILE A 338 -0.06 -7.43 9.83
C ILE A 338 -0.39 -7.84 11.26
N ASP A 339 0.52 -7.52 12.18
CA ASP A 339 0.48 -7.87 13.62
C ASP A 339 -0.92 -7.71 14.26
N GLU A 340 -1.44 -8.80 14.82
CA GLU A 340 -2.46 -8.76 15.88
C GLU A 340 -1.83 -8.17 17.15
N CYS A 341 -1.89 -6.84 17.29
CA CYS A 341 -1.51 -6.19 18.54
C CYS A 341 -2.54 -6.50 19.64
N SER A 342 -2.09 -7.28 20.63
CA SER A 342 -2.31 -7.11 22.07
C SER A 342 -3.76 -6.92 22.55
N THR A 343 -4.45 -8.03 22.85
CA THR A 343 -5.58 -8.00 23.82
C THR A 343 -5.13 -8.55 25.19
N PRO A 344 -5.51 -7.92 26.32
CA PRO A 344 -5.09 -8.37 27.65
C PRO A 344 -5.79 -9.67 28.03
N LYS A 345 -5.02 -10.74 28.29
CA LYS A 345 -5.56 -12.00 28.80
C LYS A 345 -6.09 -11.81 30.22
N HIS A 346 -7.42 -11.81 30.36
CA HIS A 346 -8.11 -11.87 31.64
C HIS A 346 -7.74 -13.13 32.42
N LYS A 347 -7.32 -12.93 33.68
CA LYS A 347 -7.16 -13.99 34.70
C LYS A 347 -8.52 -14.64 35.00
N ARG A 348 -8.58 -15.96 35.00
CA ARG A 348 -9.65 -16.76 35.61
C ARG A 348 -9.08 -18.01 36.32
N PRO A 349 -9.79 -18.56 37.32
CA PRO A 349 -9.21 -18.79 38.65
C PRO A 349 -8.72 -20.21 38.90
N LYS A 350 -7.84 -20.34 39.90
CA LYS A 350 -7.42 -21.60 40.51
C LYS A 350 -8.61 -22.28 41.19
N ILE A 351 -8.90 -23.52 40.82
CA ILE A 351 -9.70 -24.44 41.64
C ILE A 351 -8.78 -25.61 42.01
N LYS A 352 -8.57 -25.76 43.32
CA LYS A 352 -8.00 -26.96 43.95
C LYS A 352 -9.13 -27.96 44.17
N HIS A 353 -8.86 -29.26 44.00
CA HIS A 353 -9.38 -30.39 44.81
C HIS A 353 -8.75 -31.67 44.23
N THR A 354 -7.72 -32.24 44.88
CA THR A 354 -7.70 -33.27 45.93
C THR A 354 -7.70 -34.71 45.41
N HIS A 355 -6.66 -35.42 45.88
CA HIS A 355 -6.29 -36.83 45.74
C HIS A 355 -7.41 -37.87 45.55
N THR A 356 -7.13 -38.83 44.67
CA THR A 356 -7.15 -40.26 45.07
C THR A 356 -6.12 -41.04 44.25
N GLN A 357 -5.20 -41.70 44.95
CA GLN A 357 -4.21 -42.62 44.40
C GLN A 357 -4.89 -43.93 43.97
N ASN A 358 -4.44 -44.51 42.86
CA ASN A 358 -4.09 -45.94 42.84
C ASN A 358 -3.16 -46.26 41.68
N ASN A 359 -2.08 -46.96 42.05
CA ASN A 359 -0.96 -47.41 41.23
C ASN A 359 -1.37 -48.39 40.12
N ARG A 360 -0.64 -48.35 39.00
CA ARG A 360 0.19 -49.48 38.54
C ARG A 360 1.11 -49.03 37.39
N ASP A 361 2.34 -49.51 37.50
CA ASP A 361 3.45 -49.36 36.57
C ASP A 361 3.09 -49.71 35.12
N THR A 362 3.65 -48.98 34.15
CA THR A 362 4.62 -49.53 33.19
C THR A 362 5.13 -48.45 32.23
N ARG A 363 6.45 -48.35 32.13
CA ARG A 363 7.23 -47.64 31.11
C ARG A 363 6.65 -47.84 29.71
N ALA A 364 6.26 -46.75 29.04
CA ALA A 364 6.13 -46.69 27.58
C ALA A 364 7.27 -45.83 27.03
N SER A 365 8.32 -46.52 26.62
CA SER A 365 9.36 -46.02 25.72
C SER A 365 8.71 -45.57 24.40
N GLU A 366 8.99 -44.34 23.98
CA GLU A 366 8.94 -43.95 22.57
C GLU A 366 9.78 -44.94 21.76
N LYS A 367 9.11 -45.79 20.99
CA LYS A 367 9.75 -46.61 19.97
C LYS A 367 9.50 -45.96 18.61
N ALA A 368 10.61 -45.60 17.98
CA ALA A 368 10.72 -45.22 16.59
C ALA A 368 9.91 -46.18 15.68
N LEU A 369 9.19 -45.60 14.72
CA LEU A 369 8.57 -46.36 13.64
C LEU A 369 9.64 -47.02 12.78
N PRO A 370 9.48 -48.30 12.41
CA PRO A 370 10.40 -48.99 11.51
C PRO A 370 10.26 -48.44 10.08
N ASN A 371 11.41 -48.23 9.47
CA ASN A 371 11.61 -47.83 8.08
C ASN A 371 11.19 -48.99 7.14
N VAL A 372 10.00 -48.90 6.56
CA VAL A 372 9.53 -49.72 5.43
C VAL A 372 9.32 -48.78 4.25
N GLY A 373 9.80 -49.16 3.07
CA GLY A 373 9.93 -48.32 1.88
C GLY A 373 8.67 -47.50 1.55
N LYS A 374 8.88 -46.30 1.00
CA LYS A 374 7.83 -45.40 0.51
C LYS A 374 7.00 -46.07 -0.60
N GLU A 375 6.03 -46.90 -0.23
CA GLU A 375 4.90 -47.23 -1.08
C GLU A 375 4.08 -45.95 -1.22
N GLN A 376 3.92 -45.45 -2.45
CA GLN A 376 2.99 -44.36 -2.70
C GLN A 376 1.58 -44.87 -2.37
N ARG A 377 1.03 -44.41 -1.23
CA ARG A 377 -0.33 -44.72 -0.72
C ARG A 377 -1.44 -44.56 -1.76
N PHE A 378 -1.19 -43.75 -2.79
CA PHE A 378 -2.05 -43.55 -3.95
C PHE A 378 -1.24 -43.75 -5.22
N SER A 379 -1.92 -44.02 -6.34
CA SER A 379 -1.27 -43.95 -7.64
C SER A 379 -0.67 -42.56 -7.88
N GLN A 380 0.40 -42.49 -8.67
CA GLN A 380 1.07 -41.24 -9.00
C GLN A 380 0.09 -40.19 -9.53
N ALA A 381 -0.87 -40.59 -10.38
CA ALA A 381 -1.89 -39.70 -10.93
C ALA A 381 -2.77 -39.06 -9.83
N ILE A 382 -3.21 -39.85 -8.85
CA ILE A 382 -4.06 -39.37 -7.74
C ILE A 382 -3.25 -38.48 -6.79
N HIS A 383 -2.01 -38.88 -6.50
CA HIS A 383 -1.13 -38.03 -5.71
C HIS A 383 -0.88 -36.68 -6.38
N THR A 384 -0.59 -36.66 -7.68
CA THR A 384 -0.43 -35.41 -8.46
C THR A 384 -1.70 -34.56 -8.42
N ALA A 385 -2.89 -35.16 -8.56
CA ALA A 385 -4.15 -34.44 -8.49
C ALA A 385 -4.41 -33.82 -7.12
N PHE A 386 -4.17 -34.55 -6.02
CA PHE A 386 -4.28 -34.01 -4.66
C PHE A 386 -3.28 -32.90 -4.40
N SER A 387 -2.02 -33.08 -4.77
CA SER A 387 -0.98 -32.05 -4.63
C SER A 387 -1.35 -30.78 -5.39
N LYS A 388 -1.90 -30.91 -6.62
CA LYS A 388 -2.41 -29.77 -7.39
C LYS A 388 -3.57 -29.06 -6.67
N LYS A 389 -4.56 -29.79 -6.16
CA LYS A 389 -5.70 -29.16 -5.44
C LYS A 389 -5.24 -28.46 -4.16
N TRP A 390 -4.33 -29.07 -3.39
CA TRP A 390 -3.73 -28.44 -2.21
C TRP A 390 -2.96 -27.16 -2.55
N ALA A 391 -2.18 -27.18 -3.64
CA ALA A 391 -1.49 -25.97 -4.12
C ALA A 391 -2.48 -24.85 -4.48
N MET A 392 -3.58 -25.17 -5.16
CA MET A 392 -4.62 -24.19 -5.49
C MET A 392 -5.32 -23.65 -4.24
N ILE A 393 -5.69 -24.51 -3.28
CA ILE A 393 -6.29 -24.09 -2.00
C ILE A 393 -5.36 -23.13 -1.28
N LYS A 394 -4.06 -23.42 -1.26
CA LYS A 394 -3.06 -22.56 -0.62
C LYS A 394 -2.92 -21.21 -1.31
N GLN A 395 -2.92 -21.19 -2.65
CA GLN A 395 -2.92 -19.95 -3.43
C GLN A 395 -4.17 -19.11 -3.12
N VAL A 396 -5.37 -19.69 -3.23
CA VAL A 396 -6.63 -18.97 -2.95
C VAL A 396 -6.67 -18.48 -1.50
N ASN A 397 -6.16 -19.26 -0.55
CA ASN A 397 -6.03 -18.83 0.85
C ASN A 397 -5.13 -17.59 1.00
N SER A 398 -4.04 -17.51 0.24
CA SER A 398 -3.15 -16.35 0.24
C SER A 398 -3.83 -15.11 -0.34
N GLU A 399 -4.58 -15.26 -1.44
CA GLU A 399 -5.32 -14.19 -2.09
C GLU A 399 -6.46 -13.66 -1.19
N ILE A 400 -7.23 -14.56 -0.56
CA ILE A 400 -8.29 -14.16 0.37
C ILE A 400 -7.72 -13.39 1.55
N THR A 401 -6.64 -13.87 2.16
CA THR A 401 -6.05 -13.15 3.28
C THR A 401 -5.48 -11.80 2.85
N ALA A 402 -4.93 -11.69 1.64
CA ALA A 402 -4.49 -10.41 1.09
C ALA A 402 -5.65 -9.42 0.94
N LEU A 403 -6.80 -9.88 0.45
CA LEU A 403 -8.00 -9.06 0.34
C LEU A 403 -8.59 -8.69 1.71
N GLU A 404 -8.51 -9.58 2.70
CA GLU A 404 -8.91 -9.29 4.08
C GLU A 404 -7.99 -8.22 4.70
N ALA A 405 -6.67 -8.35 4.55
CA ALA A 405 -5.68 -7.40 5.03
C ALA A 405 -5.82 -6.04 4.32
N SER A 406 -6.02 -6.03 3.00
CA SER A 406 -6.26 -4.80 2.24
C SER A 406 -7.55 -4.11 2.68
N PHE A 407 -8.59 -4.87 3.03
CA PHE A 407 -9.84 -4.29 3.51
C PHE A 407 -9.71 -3.69 4.92
N ILE A 408 -8.85 -4.25 5.78
CA ILE A 408 -8.50 -3.66 7.08
C ILE A 408 -7.71 -2.36 6.86
N ASP A 409 -6.73 -2.37 5.98
CA ASP A 409 -5.97 -1.17 5.59
C ASP A 409 -6.87 -0.09 4.98
N GLU A 410 -7.77 -0.46 4.07
CA GLU A 410 -8.80 0.40 3.49
C GLU A 410 -9.62 1.11 4.58
N LYS A 411 -10.12 0.38 5.59
CA LYS A 411 -10.89 1.01 6.67
C LYS A 411 -10.09 2.03 7.46
N LYS A 412 -8.82 1.74 7.74
CA LYS A 412 -7.91 2.69 8.42
C LYS A 412 -7.70 3.91 7.55
N PHE A 413 -7.31 3.69 6.29
CA PHE A 413 -7.09 4.74 5.30
C PHE A 413 -8.31 5.65 5.13
N MET A 414 -9.49 5.07 4.94
CA MET A 414 -10.73 5.82 4.75
C MET A 414 -11.13 6.62 5.99
N THR A 415 -10.79 6.14 7.19
CA THR A 415 -11.02 6.92 8.43
C THR A 415 -10.25 8.25 8.41
N PHE A 416 -9.10 8.30 7.75
CA PHE A 416 -8.33 9.54 7.61
C PHE A 416 -8.81 10.41 6.43
N ILE A 417 -9.12 9.82 5.28
CA ILE A 417 -9.54 10.61 4.11
C ILE A 417 -10.96 11.18 4.30
N SER A 418 -11.85 10.47 4.98
CA SER A 418 -13.25 10.90 5.18
C SER A 418 -13.49 11.72 6.45
N SER A 419 -12.45 12.05 7.25
CA SER A 419 -12.63 12.79 8.51
C SER A 419 -12.80 14.30 8.34
N GLY A 420 -12.51 14.84 7.15
CA GLY A 420 -12.60 16.28 6.89
C GLY A 420 -14.01 16.70 6.45
N LYS A 421 -14.44 17.89 6.87
CA LYS A 421 -15.70 18.50 6.37
C LYS A 421 -15.43 19.19 5.04
N ASP A 422 -16.44 19.41 4.20
CA ASP A 422 -16.29 20.14 2.93
C ASP A 422 -15.71 21.56 3.14
N GLN A 423 -15.99 22.16 4.31
CA GLN A 423 -15.44 23.45 4.75
C GLN A 423 -13.93 23.45 5.05
N ASP A 424 -13.26 22.30 4.92
CA ASP A 424 -11.82 22.14 5.10
C ASP A 424 -11.04 22.42 3.81
N ILE A 425 -11.71 22.44 2.64
CA ILE A 425 -11.06 22.70 1.34
C ILE A 425 -10.82 24.21 1.18
N ILE A 426 -9.59 24.59 0.84
CA ILE A 426 -9.12 25.97 0.70
C ILE A 426 -8.50 26.15 -0.68
N SER A 427 -8.94 27.19 -1.38
CA SER A 427 -8.31 27.67 -2.60
C SER A 427 -7.41 28.88 -2.29
N LEU A 428 -6.15 28.78 -2.70
CA LEU A 428 -5.14 29.82 -2.60
C LEU A 428 -4.91 30.41 -3.97
N ASN A 429 -5.02 31.74 -4.08
CA ASN A 429 -4.64 32.46 -5.29
C ASN A 429 -3.21 32.97 -5.13
N VAL A 430 -2.26 32.29 -5.76
CA VAL A 430 -0.84 32.64 -5.76
C VAL A 430 -0.51 33.35 -7.06
N CYS A 431 -0.52 34.69 -7.06
CA CYS A 431 -0.26 35.52 -8.25
C CYS A 431 -1.03 35.06 -9.51
N GLY A 432 -2.32 34.72 -9.38
CA GLY A 432 -3.18 34.26 -10.49
C GLY A 432 -3.15 32.74 -10.72
N THR A 433 -2.30 32.00 -10.02
CA THR A 433 -2.31 30.52 -10.04
C THR A 433 -3.15 30.01 -8.88
N ILE A 434 -4.21 29.26 -9.19
CA ILE A 434 -5.08 28.65 -8.18
C ILE A 434 -4.46 27.33 -7.71
N MET A 435 -4.35 27.18 -6.40
CA MET A 435 -3.91 25.96 -5.74
C MET A 435 -4.94 25.58 -4.68
N THR A 436 -5.37 24.33 -4.64
CA THR A 436 -6.39 23.88 -3.68
C THR A 436 -5.80 22.86 -2.73
N THR A 437 -6.01 23.03 -1.43
CA THR A 437 -5.50 22.15 -0.37
C THR A 437 -6.46 22.13 0.82
N THR A 438 -6.15 21.41 1.90
CA THR A 438 -6.95 21.44 3.12
C THR A 438 -6.42 22.44 4.15
N HIS A 439 -7.30 22.95 5.01
CA HIS A 439 -6.92 23.73 6.18
C HIS A 439 -5.99 22.92 7.08
N GLN A 440 -6.24 21.61 7.22
CA GLN A 440 -5.36 20.70 7.95
C GLN A 440 -3.92 20.71 7.41
N THR A 441 -3.74 20.66 6.08
CA THR A 441 -2.40 20.73 5.45
C THR A 441 -1.70 22.06 5.72
N LEU A 442 -2.42 23.17 5.62
CA LEU A 442 -1.84 24.51 5.88
C LEU A 442 -1.54 24.77 7.38
N GLN A 443 -2.26 24.09 8.28
CA GLN A 443 -2.08 24.21 9.73
C GLN A 443 -1.10 23.21 10.35
N HIS A 444 -0.38 22.44 9.53
CA HIS A 444 0.66 21.54 10.04
C HIS A 444 1.64 22.28 10.97
N PHE A 445 2.06 23.48 10.56
CA PHE A 445 2.81 24.43 11.39
C PHE A 445 1.87 25.55 11.88
N LYS A 446 1.19 25.32 13.00
CA LYS A 446 0.18 26.25 13.56
C LYS A 446 0.70 27.66 13.84
N THR A 447 2.00 27.79 14.09
CA THR A 447 2.71 29.05 14.38
C THR A 447 3.19 29.78 13.12
N SER A 448 3.07 29.16 11.94
CA SER A 448 3.51 29.76 10.68
C SER A 448 2.68 30.99 10.31
N VAL A 449 3.30 31.91 9.58
CA VAL A 449 2.63 33.08 9.02
C VAL A 449 1.53 32.64 8.05
N LEU A 450 1.76 31.53 7.32
CA LEU A 450 0.78 30.95 6.40
C LEU A 450 -0.48 30.50 7.15
N ALA A 451 -0.33 29.74 8.24
CA ALA A 451 -1.46 29.29 9.06
C ALA A 451 -2.24 30.47 9.66
N SER A 452 -1.55 31.52 10.11
CA SER A 452 -2.19 32.74 10.61
C SER A 452 -2.97 33.48 9.52
N LYS A 453 -2.39 33.64 8.33
CA LYS A 453 -3.02 34.34 7.20
C LYS A 453 -4.33 33.65 6.79
N VAL A 454 -4.30 32.33 6.68
CA VAL A 454 -5.49 31.50 6.36
C VAL A 454 -6.56 31.63 7.46
N SER A 455 -6.16 31.56 8.72
CA SER A 455 -7.09 31.67 9.86
C SER A 455 -7.80 33.03 9.92
N ASN A 456 -7.08 34.12 9.58
CA ASN A 456 -7.62 35.47 9.59
C ASN A 456 -8.60 35.73 8.43
N VAL A 457 -8.34 35.18 7.24
CA VAL A 457 -9.26 35.26 6.10
C VAL A 457 -10.58 34.56 6.44
N ASN A 458 -10.52 33.35 7.00
CA ASN A 458 -11.72 32.63 7.46
C ASN A 458 -12.54 33.41 8.50
N GLN A 459 -11.89 34.17 9.39
CA GLN A 459 -12.59 35.06 10.33
C GLN A 459 -13.21 36.29 9.66
N ASN A 460 -12.59 36.84 8.61
CA ASN A 460 -13.07 38.02 7.91
C ASN A 460 -14.23 37.70 6.94
N LEU A 461 -14.26 36.55 6.27
CA LEU A 461 -15.44 36.11 5.51
C LEU A 461 -16.66 35.89 6.41
N ARG A 462 -16.46 35.42 7.65
CA ARG A 462 -17.55 35.36 8.64
C ARG A 462 -18.06 36.75 9.06
N ARG A 463 -17.31 37.83 8.80
CA ARG A 463 -17.69 39.22 9.12
C ARG A 463 -18.35 39.96 7.95
N THR A 464 -18.14 39.53 6.70
CA THR A 464 -18.91 40.03 5.56
C THR A 464 -20.30 39.40 5.65
N ASN A 465 -21.33 40.19 6.01
CA ASN A 465 -22.73 39.77 6.25
C ASN A 465 -23.47 39.14 5.03
N GLN A 466 -22.81 38.42 4.13
CA GLN A 466 -23.50 37.59 3.14
C GLN A 466 -23.80 36.22 3.74
N LYS A 467 -25.09 35.92 3.85
CA LYS A 467 -25.60 34.63 4.29
C LYS A 467 -25.07 33.52 3.35
N PRO A 468 -24.47 32.42 3.87
CA PRO A 468 -24.04 31.29 3.06
C PRO A 468 -25.18 30.74 2.20
N ILE A 469 -24.91 30.30 0.96
CA ILE A 469 -25.96 29.73 0.07
C ILE A 469 -26.71 28.59 0.76
N ALA A 470 -25.99 27.74 1.52
CA ALA A 470 -26.60 26.64 2.28
C ALA A 470 -27.58 27.07 3.39
N GLU A 471 -27.64 28.36 3.71
CA GLU A 471 -28.56 28.99 4.66
C GLU A 471 -29.65 29.82 3.97
N TRP A 472 -29.62 29.96 2.65
CA TRP A 472 -30.62 30.72 1.91
C TRP A 472 -32.00 30.08 2.03
N ASN A 473 -32.99 30.92 2.35
CA ASN A 473 -34.40 30.53 2.27
C ASN A 473 -34.91 30.71 0.83
N THR A 474 -36.17 30.36 0.57
CA THR A 474 -36.79 30.48 -0.76
C THR A 474 -36.75 31.93 -1.28
N GLU A 475 -36.91 32.92 -0.41
CA GLU A 475 -36.90 34.33 -0.80
C GLU A 475 -35.51 34.77 -1.29
N ASP A 476 -34.45 34.33 -0.60
CA ASP A 476 -33.05 34.55 -0.97
C ASP A 476 -32.75 33.95 -2.36
N VAL A 477 -33.21 32.71 -2.61
CA VAL A 477 -33.09 32.01 -3.90
C VAL A 477 -33.81 32.76 -5.02
N VAL A 478 -35.06 33.16 -4.79
CA VAL A 478 -35.87 33.92 -5.75
C VAL A 478 -35.26 35.29 -6.04
N ALA A 479 -34.75 35.97 -5.02
CA ALA A 479 -34.08 37.26 -5.17
C ALA A 479 -32.80 37.15 -6.00
N TRP A 480 -32.07 36.02 -5.90
CA TRP A 480 -30.94 35.73 -6.76
C TRP A 480 -31.36 35.41 -8.20
N LEU A 481 -32.36 34.53 -8.40
CA LEU A 481 -32.87 34.18 -9.74
C LEU A 481 -33.33 35.41 -10.52
N LYS A 482 -33.95 36.39 -9.84
CA LYS A 482 -34.37 37.68 -10.44
C LYS A 482 -33.21 38.55 -10.94
N LYS A 483 -31.97 38.31 -10.48
CA LYS A 483 -30.77 39.02 -10.94
C LYS A 483 -30.15 38.38 -12.19
N ILE A 484 -30.62 37.20 -12.60
CA ILE A 484 -30.13 36.53 -13.80
C ILE A 484 -30.85 37.10 -15.02
N ASP A 485 -30.10 37.82 -15.85
CA ASP A 485 -30.64 38.42 -17.07
C ASP A 485 -31.18 37.37 -18.04
N GLY A 486 -32.41 37.60 -18.53
CA GLY A 486 -33.06 36.77 -19.54
C GLY A 486 -33.75 35.50 -19.02
N LEU A 487 -33.87 35.33 -17.70
CA LEU A 487 -34.58 34.20 -17.12
C LEU A 487 -36.12 34.39 -17.19
N PRO A 488 -36.90 33.43 -17.73
CA PRO A 488 -38.36 33.57 -17.79
C PRO A 488 -39.02 33.63 -16.41
N CYS A 489 -39.98 34.55 -16.21
CA CYS A 489 -40.69 34.68 -14.92
C CYS A 489 -41.36 33.37 -14.46
N ALA A 490 -41.95 32.61 -15.40
CA ALA A 490 -42.55 31.31 -15.11
C ALA A 490 -41.56 30.31 -14.50
N THR A 491 -40.26 30.43 -14.81
CA THR A 491 -39.23 29.60 -14.18
C THR A 491 -39.01 30.03 -12.73
N ILE A 492 -38.94 31.33 -12.46
CA ILE A 492 -38.78 31.87 -11.09
C ILE A 492 -39.99 31.50 -10.22
N ASP A 493 -41.19 31.56 -10.78
CA ASP A 493 -42.44 31.21 -10.09
C ASP A 493 -42.47 29.75 -9.66
N ASN A 494 -41.91 28.83 -10.46
CA ASN A 494 -41.79 27.42 -10.09
C ASN A 494 -40.89 27.22 -8.86
N PHE A 495 -39.71 27.86 -8.84
CA PHE A 495 -38.80 27.79 -7.69
C PHE A 495 -39.42 28.38 -6.42
N GLN A 496 -40.22 29.44 -6.58
CA GLN A 496 -40.95 30.04 -5.46
C GLN A 496 -42.08 29.13 -4.95
N LYS A 497 -42.85 28.54 -5.86
CA LYS A 497 -43.98 27.67 -5.54
C LYS A 497 -43.55 26.38 -4.83
N ASP A 498 -42.42 25.82 -5.25
CA ASP A 498 -41.88 24.58 -4.70
C ASP A 498 -40.94 24.83 -3.51
N GLU A 499 -40.91 26.06 -2.99
CA GLU A 499 -40.18 26.47 -1.79
C GLU A 499 -38.67 26.17 -1.80
N VAL A 500 -38.04 26.15 -2.98
CA VAL A 500 -36.65 25.72 -3.16
C VAL A 500 -35.69 26.53 -2.28
N THR A 501 -34.99 25.83 -1.39
CA THR A 501 -33.97 26.38 -0.50
C THR A 501 -32.60 26.44 -1.16
N GLY A 502 -31.64 27.17 -0.59
CA GLY A 502 -30.29 27.22 -1.14
C GLY A 502 -29.56 25.89 -1.14
N ARG A 503 -29.88 24.95 -0.23
CA ARG A 503 -29.33 23.59 -0.24
C ARG A 503 -29.84 22.76 -1.42
N GLU A 504 -31.12 22.91 -1.74
CA GLU A 504 -31.71 22.25 -2.90
C GLU A 504 -31.22 22.89 -4.19
N LEU A 505 -31.04 24.22 -4.21
CA LEU A 505 -30.49 24.96 -5.34
C LEU A 505 -29.10 24.45 -5.75
N ILE A 506 -28.20 24.23 -4.80
CA ILE A 506 -26.84 23.72 -5.11
C ILE A 506 -26.83 22.23 -5.46
N ALA A 507 -27.83 21.47 -5.01
CA ALA A 507 -27.99 20.05 -5.33
C ALA A 507 -28.71 19.79 -6.67
N LEU A 508 -29.27 20.84 -7.29
CA LEU A 508 -30.02 20.73 -8.53
C LEU A 508 -29.14 20.34 -9.71
N GLY A 509 -29.26 19.07 -10.11
CA GLY A 509 -28.74 18.57 -11.37
C GLY A 509 -29.62 18.92 -12.57
N LYS A 510 -29.15 18.52 -13.75
CA LYS A 510 -29.89 18.65 -15.01
C LYS A 510 -31.25 17.95 -14.96
N GLU A 511 -31.30 16.74 -14.40
CA GLU A 511 -32.52 15.93 -14.20
C GLU A 511 -33.52 16.67 -13.29
N GLY A 512 -33.05 17.15 -12.13
CA GLY A 512 -33.88 17.93 -11.20
C GLY A 512 -34.54 19.14 -11.87
N LEU A 513 -33.78 19.94 -12.63
CA LEU A 513 -34.36 21.08 -13.36
C LEU A 513 -35.41 20.69 -14.41
N MET A 514 -35.32 19.48 -15.00
CA MET A 514 -36.37 18.97 -15.89
C MET A 514 -37.63 18.60 -15.10
N ASP A 515 -37.46 17.98 -13.93
CA ASP A 515 -38.56 17.60 -13.03
C ASP A 515 -39.28 18.84 -12.47
N PHE A 516 -38.58 19.96 -12.31
CA PHE A 516 -39.15 21.29 -11.99
C PHE A 516 -39.92 21.95 -13.17
N GLY A 517 -40.12 21.23 -14.28
CA GLY A 517 -40.95 21.66 -15.41
C GLY A 517 -40.25 22.58 -16.42
N ILE A 518 -38.92 22.73 -16.33
CA ILE A 518 -38.14 23.53 -17.29
C ILE A 518 -37.85 22.69 -18.52
N LYS A 519 -38.60 22.90 -19.60
CA LYS A 519 -38.50 22.09 -20.83
C LYS A 519 -37.40 22.55 -21.80
N LYS A 520 -37.00 23.82 -21.73
CA LYS A 520 -36.05 24.40 -22.70
C LYS A 520 -34.62 24.09 -22.28
N ARG A 521 -33.94 23.21 -23.03
CA ARG A 521 -32.55 22.79 -22.76
C ARG A 521 -31.58 23.96 -22.54
N GLY A 522 -31.68 25.02 -23.36
CA GLY A 522 -30.82 26.20 -23.20
C GLY A 522 -30.98 26.91 -21.86
N THR A 523 -32.21 26.98 -21.33
CA THR A 523 -32.50 27.57 -20.01
C THR A 523 -31.96 26.71 -18.87
N ILE A 524 -32.06 25.38 -18.99
CA ILE A 524 -31.47 24.44 -18.01
C ILE A 524 -29.96 24.66 -17.90
N PHE A 525 -29.25 24.65 -19.02
CA PHE A 525 -27.79 24.84 -19.02
C PHE A 525 -27.38 26.24 -18.55
N TYR A 526 -28.18 27.26 -18.85
CA TYR A 526 -27.91 28.62 -18.39
C TYR A 526 -28.08 28.77 -16.87
N ILE A 527 -29.14 28.21 -16.29
CA ILE A 527 -29.33 28.17 -14.83
C ILE A 527 -28.19 27.40 -14.17
N LEU A 528 -27.82 26.23 -14.69
CA LEU A 528 -26.69 25.47 -14.16
C LEU A 528 -25.37 26.25 -14.21
N ALA A 529 -25.15 27.04 -15.27
CA ALA A 529 -23.96 27.89 -15.40
C ALA A 529 -23.96 29.02 -14.35
N GLU A 530 -25.10 29.67 -14.12
CA GLU A 530 -25.22 30.73 -13.11
C GLU A 530 -25.19 30.17 -11.67
N ILE A 531 -25.75 28.99 -11.39
CA ILE A 531 -25.57 28.30 -10.09
C ILE A 531 -24.07 28.06 -9.85
N LYS A 532 -23.37 27.49 -10.83
CA LYS A 532 -21.90 27.27 -10.74
C LYS A 532 -21.14 28.58 -10.50
N LYS A 533 -21.55 29.67 -11.13
CA LYS A 533 -20.94 31.00 -10.94
C LYS A 533 -21.24 31.58 -9.55
N LEU A 534 -22.47 31.46 -9.06
CA LEU A 534 -22.87 31.90 -7.72
C LEU A 534 -22.05 31.17 -6.64
N VAL A 535 -21.97 29.85 -6.76
CA VAL A 535 -21.19 28.97 -5.88
C VAL A 535 -19.72 29.42 -5.87
N ARG A 536 -19.10 29.57 -7.04
CA ARG A 536 -17.73 30.12 -7.17
C ARG A 536 -17.54 31.51 -6.55
N THR A 537 -18.55 32.37 -6.58
CA THR A 537 -18.46 33.75 -6.09
C THR A 537 -18.53 33.84 -4.56
N GLN A 538 -19.32 32.98 -3.90
CA GLN A 538 -19.28 32.87 -2.43
C GLN A 538 -18.03 32.15 -1.92
N GLU A 539 -17.37 31.38 -2.77
CA GLU A 539 -16.17 30.60 -2.46
C GLU A 539 -14.86 31.34 -2.68
N GLN A 540 -14.88 32.58 -3.20
CA GLN A 540 -13.69 33.43 -3.22
C GLN A 540 -13.35 33.91 -1.80
N SER A 541 -12.97 32.98 -0.95
CA SER A 541 -11.99 33.17 0.12
C SER A 541 -10.58 32.98 -0.44
N ASP A 542 -10.29 33.59 -1.61
CA ASP A 542 -8.96 33.50 -2.22
C ASP A 542 -7.97 34.18 -1.30
N VAL A 543 -7.30 33.41 -0.44
CA VAL A 543 -6.15 33.91 0.32
C VAL A 543 -5.12 34.31 -0.73
N LEU A 544 -5.04 35.61 -1.00
CA LEU A 544 -4.12 36.13 -1.99
C LEU A 544 -2.70 36.01 -1.44
N ILE A 545 -1.85 35.37 -2.21
CA ILE A 545 -0.44 35.17 -1.90
C ILE A 545 0.37 35.84 -3.02
N GLU A 546 0.99 36.96 -2.69
CA GLU A 546 1.75 37.79 -3.63
C GLU A 546 3.21 37.32 -3.73
N HIS A 547 3.41 36.04 -4.03
CA HIS A 547 4.74 35.42 -4.18
C HIS A 547 4.79 34.44 -5.36
N SER A 548 5.96 33.87 -5.61
CA SER A 548 6.18 32.93 -6.72
C SER A 548 5.26 31.70 -6.59
N PRO A 549 4.40 31.43 -7.59
CA PRO A 549 3.58 30.23 -7.62
C PRO A 549 4.42 28.97 -7.49
N TYR A 550 5.52 28.88 -8.24
CA TYR A 550 6.44 27.74 -8.18
C TYR A 550 6.97 27.49 -6.76
N CYS A 551 7.38 28.53 -6.03
CA CYS A 551 7.86 28.35 -4.65
C CYS A 551 6.75 27.85 -3.72
N PHE A 552 5.54 28.38 -3.89
CA PHE A 552 4.38 27.99 -3.10
C PHE A 552 3.88 26.59 -3.40
N GLU A 553 3.94 26.15 -4.65
CA GLU A 553 3.67 24.77 -5.04
C GLU A 553 4.59 23.81 -4.28
N LYS A 554 5.91 24.07 -4.27
CA LYS A 554 6.88 23.26 -3.52
C LYS A 554 6.62 23.25 -2.01
N ILE A 555 6.19 24.38 -1.44
CA ILE A 555 5.80 24.45 -0.02
C ILE A 555 4.56 23.60 0.25
N ILE A 556 3.49 23.78 -0.54
CA ILE A 556 2.22 23.06 -0.35
C ILE A 556 2.43 21.56 -0.55
N ASP A 557 3.18 21.16 -1.58
CA ASP A 557 3.47 19.75 -1.82
C ASP A 557 4.24 19.12 -0.67
N HIS A 558 5.21 19.83 -0.09
CA HIS A 558 5.93 19.34 1.08
C HIS A 558 5.02 19.22 2.31
N LEU A 559 4.14 20.21 2.55
CA LEU A 559 3.14 20.15 3.61
C LEU A 559 2.18 18.97 3.43
N ARG A 560 1.77 18.66 2.19
CA ARG A 560 0.96 17.47 1.88
C ARG A 560 1.69 16.20 2.28
N LEU A 561 2.97 16.08 1.92
CA LEU A 561 3.78 14.90 2.27
C LEU A 561 3.98 14.76 3.79
N GLU A 562 4.30 15.84 4.50
CA GLU A 562 4.43 15.86 5.97
C GLU A 562 3.10 15.50 6.65
N SER A 563 1.97 16.01 6.13
CA SER A 563 0.63 15.66 6.60
C SER A 563 0.33 14.17 6.41
N MET A 564 0.65 13.59 5.24
CA MET A 564 0.47 12.15 4.97
C MET A 564 1.32 11.30 5.93
N PHE A 565 2.60 11.67 6.12
CA PHE A 565 3.53 10.94 6.97
C PHE A 565 3.13 11.01 8.45
N ALA A 566 2.81 12.21 8.96
CA ALA A 566 2.40 12.42 10.35
C ALA A 566 1.12 11.64 10.72
N ARG A 567 0.28 11.32 9.73
CA ARG A 567 -0.95 10.53 9.90
C ARG A 567 -0.75 9.02 9.71
N GLY A 568 0.47 8.59 9.39
CA GLY A 568 0.79 7.19 9.09
C GLY A 568 0.15 6.68 7.80
N LEU A 569 -0.18 7.57 6.86
CA LEU A 569 -0.72 7.18 5.54
C LEU A 569 0.38 6.72 4.59
N VAL A 570 1.61 7.19 4.81
CA VAL A 570 2.82 6.77 4.10
C VAL A 570 3.88 6.41 5.12
N ASN A 571 4.75 5.46 4.79
CA ASN A 571 5.78 4.97 5.72
C ASN A 571 7.12 5.71 5.55
N ARG A 572 7.31 6.36 4.40
CA ARG A 572 8.54 7.09 4.09
C ARG A 572 8.46 8.51 4.66
N LYS A 573 9.53 8.93 5.33
CA LYS A 573 9.67 10.32 5.78
C LYS A 573 9.92 11.21 4.55
N PRO A 574 9.20 12.34 4.41
CA PRO A 574 9.42 13.25 3.30
C PRO A 574 10.85 13.81 3.31
N GLU A 575 11.47 13.82 2.13
CA GLU A 575 12.68 14.60 1.88
C GLU A 575 12.33 16.09 1.71
N VAL A 576 13.31 16.95 1.97
CA VAL A 576 13.21 18.39 1.68
C VAL A 576 12.89 18.62 0.20
N PRO A 577 12.16 19.71 -0.14
CA PRO A 577 11.77 19.95 -1.53
C PRO A 577 12.97 20.06 -2.48
N THR A 578 12.92 19.31 -3.57
CA THR A 578 13.87 19.48 -4.68
C THR A 578 13.48 20.74 -5.46
N VAL A 579 14.38 21.73 -5.47
CA VAL A 579 14.14 23.05 -6.07
C VAL A 579 15.14 23.31 -7.19
N ARG A 580 14.67 23.82 -8.33
CA ARG A 580 15.51 24.27 -9.45
C ARG A 580 16.57 25.26 -8.97
N ALA A 581 17.80 25.11 -9.45
CA ALA A 581 18.92 25.96 -9.05
C ALA A 581 18.64 27.47 -9.23
N SER A 582 17.92 27.84 -10.29
CA SER A 582 17.52 29.22 -10.57
C SER A 582 16.53 29.81 -9.56
N GLU A 583 15.77 28.97 -8.86
CA GLU A 583 14.72 29.37 -7.91
C GLU A 583 15.15 29.21 -6.44
N LYS A 584 16.29 28.55 -6.16
CA LYS A 584 16.74 28.22 -4.78
C LYS A 584 16.77 29.44 -3.85
N ASN A 585 17.43 30.52 -4.27
CA ASN A 585 17.50 31.75 -3.49
C ASN A 585 16.13 32.40 -3.25
N ARG A 586 15.21 32.28 -4.20
CA ARG A 586 13.84 32.80 -4.06
C ARG A 586 13.04 31.93 -3.10
N PHE A 587 13.13 30.62 -3.24
CA PHE A 587 12.48 29.63 -2.39
C PHE A 587 12.88 29.81 -0.92
N GLU A 588 14.18 29.92 -0.63
CA GLU A 588 14.67 30.15 0.73
C GLU A 588 14.10 31.41 1.38
N LYS A 589 13.99 32.51 0.62
CA LYS A 589 13.40 33.77 1.11
C LYS A 589 11.91 33.61 1.41
N VAL A 590 11.16 32.94 0.52
CA VAL A 590 9.73 32.70 0.70
C VAL A 590 9.49 31.78 1.91
N VAL A 591 10.24 30.68 2.03
CA VAL A 591 10.15 29.77 3.18
C VAL A 591 10.43 30.50 4.49
N LYS A 592 11.54 31.24 4.60
CA LYS A 592 11.89 31.97 5.83
C LYS A 592 10.86 33.04 6.21
N HIS A 593 10.16 33.61 5.23
CA HIS A 593 9.07 34.55 5.48
C HIS A 593 7.83 33.85 6.06
N TYR A 594 7.41 32.73 5.47
CA TYR A 594 6.17 32.05 5.87
C TYR A 594 6.35 31.12 7.09
N PHE A 595 7.55 30.60 7.28
CA PHE A 595 7.93 29.63 8.32
C PHE A 595 9.18 30.12 9.06
N PRO A 596 9.06 31.17 9.90
CA PRO A 596 10.21 31.76 10.56
C PRO A 596 10.83 30.82 11.61
N GLY A 597 12.13 31.00 11.89
CA GLY A 597 12.84 30.23 12.91
C GLY A 597 13.06 28.77 12.53
N ASP A 598 12.86 27.86 13.48
CA ASP A 598 13.11 26.42 13.30
C ASP A 598 12.16 25.76 12.29
N ASP A 599 10.96 26.32 12.07
CA ASP A 599 9.99 25.81 11.09
C ASP A 599 10.56 25.83 9.66
N SER A 600 11.45 26.78 9.33
CA SER A 600 12.10 26.83 8.01
C SER A 600 13.01 25.63 7.71
N LYS A 601 13.59 25.01 8.75
CA LYS A 601 14.54 23.89 8.61
C LYS A 601 13.90 22.62 8.06
N VAL A 602 12.57 22.52 8.10
CA VAL A 602 11.84 21.39 7.53
C VAL A 602 11.86 21.43 5.99
N PHE A 603 11.93 22.63 5.42
CA PHE A 603 11.96 22.84 3.97
C PHE A 603 13.37 23.04 3.40
N LEU A 604 14.35 23.36 4.25
CA LEU A 604 15.70 23.71 3.85
C LEU A 604 16.68 22.64 4.32
N GLU A 605 17.55 22.17 3.43
CA GLU A 605 18.68 21.34 3.85
C GLU A 605 19.50 22.09 4.91
N ASN A 606 19.98 21.38 5.93
CA ASN A 606 21.01 21.91 6.81
C ASN A 606 22.20 22.28 5.93
N SER A 607 22.34 23.56 5.60
CA SER A 607 23.62 24.12 5.18
C SER A 607 24.53 23.95 6.39
N VAL A 608 25.23 22.82 6.47
CA VAL A 608 26.52 22.80 7.16
C VAL A 608 27.30 23.86 6.40
N SER A 609 27.47 25.01 7.03
CA SER A 609 28.45 25.99 6.64
C SER A 609 29.79 25.26 6.58
N LEU A 610 30.22 24.92 5.37
CA LEU A 610 31.63 24.86 5.06
C LEU A 610 32.11 26.32 5.09
N GLU A 611 32.29 26.85 6.29
CA GLU A 611 33.06 28.06 6.55
C GLU A 611 34.28 27.63 7.34
N ASP A 612 35.40 27.65 6.60
CA ASP A 612 36.83 27.73 6.94
C ASP A 612 37.48 26.70 7.86
#